data_AF-A0A923B9U6-F1
#
_entry.id   AF-A0A923B9U6-F1
#
_cell.length_a   1.000
_cell.length_b   1.000
_cell.length_c   1.000
_cell.angle_alpha   90.00
_cell.angle_beta   90.00
_cell.angle_gamma   90.00
#
_symmetry.space_group_name_H-M   'P 1'
#
loop_
_entity.id
_entity.type
_entity.pdbx_description
1 polymer ?
#
loop_
_entity_poly.entity_id
_entity_poly.type
_entity_poly.pdbx_seq_one_letter_code
_entity_poly.pdbx_strand_id
1 'polypeptide(L)'
;MISQTDLAAMLCSRLCHDMLSPVGALANGLELLADEQDAEMRARCMELLEQSARISTDKLKFFRLAFGAAGGFGEAIPIDEAKSVIDALAADNKRVTINWAIAEPSLPKPAIKVLLNLAQIALDSLVRGGTLDIGAERRDGAVEIVARA
;
A
#
# COMPACT_ATOMS: atom_id res chain seq x y z
N MET A 1 -3.50 -10.72 26.38
CA MET A 1 -2.27 -10.78 25.55
C MET A 1 -2.67 -11.53 24.28
N ILE A 2 -2.48 -10.94 23.10
CA ILE A 2 -2.83 -11.58 21.82
C ILE A 2 -1.78 -12.67 21.55
N SER A 3 -2.20 -13.90 21.23
CA SER A 3 -1.24 -14.96 20.88
C SER A 3 -0.62 -14.70 19.51
N GLN A 4 0.55 -15.30 19.22
CA GLN A 4 1.17 -15.16 17.89
C GLN A 4 0.26 -15.67 16.77
N THR A 5 -0.50 -16.73 17.04
CA THR A 5 -1.50 -17.29 16.11
C THR A 5 -2.69 -16.36 15.91
N ASP A 6 -3.17 -15.69 16.95
CA ASP A 6 -4.26 -14.71 16.81
C ASP A 6 -3.80 -13.49 15.99
N LEU A 7 -2.58 -13.00 16.23
CA LEU A 7 -2.01 -11.91 15.45
C LEU A 7 -1.88 -12.28 13.98
N ALA A 8 -1.38 -13.49 13.68
CA ALA A 8 -1.29 -13.99 12.31
C ALA A 8 -2.67 -14.11 11.66
N ALA A 9 -3.67 -14.63 12.38
CA ALA A 9 -5.03 -14.76 11.88
C ALA A 9 -5.66 -13.40 11.57
N MET A 10 -5.51 -12.40 12.45
CA MET A 10 -6.00 -11.04 12.20
C MET A 10 -5.30 -10.37 11.03
N LEU A 11 -3.98 -10.55 10.89
CA LEU A 11 -3.23 -10.02 9.75
C LEU A 11 -3.70 -10.66 8.43
N CYS A 12 -3.85 -11.98 8.38
CA CYS A 12 -4.39 -12.69 7.21
C CYS A 12 -5.81 -12.21 6.87
N SER A 13 -6.67 -12.02 7.87
CA SER A 13 -8.02 -11.49 7.67
C SER A 13 -8.01 -10.10 7.03
N ARG A 14 -7.15 -9.19 7.53
CA ARG A 14 -6.98 -7.84 6.95
C ARG A 14 -6.46 -7.89 5.51
N LEU A 15 -5.45 -8.72 5.23
CA LEU A 15 -4.91 -8.88 3.88
C LEU A 15 -5.96 -9.41 2.90
N CYS A 16 -6.73 -10.42 3.31
CA CYS A 16 -7.83 -10.96 2.50
C CYS A 16 -8.91 -9.90 2.24
N HIS A 17 -9.33 -9.18 3.29
CA HIS A 17 -10.30 -8.09 3.18
C HIS A 17 -9.87 -7.04 2.16
N ASP A 18 -8.63 -6.54 2.28
CA ASP A 18 -8.14 -5.45 1.43
C ASP A 18 -7.91 -5.88 -0.03
N MET A 19 -7.66 -7.17 -0.27
CA MET A 19 -7.51 -7.73 -1.62
C MET A 19 -8.83 -8.13 -2.27
N LEU A 20 -9.85 -8.47 -1.48
CA LEU A 20 -11.11 -9.00 -2.02
C LEU A 20 -11.81 -8.01 -2.94
N SER A 21 -11.75 -6.71 -2.63
CA SER A 21 -12.39 -5.67 -3.45
C SER A 21 -11.80 -5.56 -4.87
N PRO A 22 -10.49 -5.29 -5.06
CA PRO A 22 -9.94 -5.15 -6.40
C PRO A 22 -9.88 -6.49 -7.16
N VAL A 23 -9.73 -7.63 -6.48
CA VAL A 23 -9.81 -8.95 -7.13
C VAL A 23 -11.25 -9.29 -7.55
N GLY A 24 -12.25 -8.93 -6.75
CA GLY A 24 -13.65 -9.08 -7.11
C GLY A 24 -14.05 -8.21 -8.31
N ALA A 25 -13.54 -6.97 -8.38
CA ALA A 25 -13.74 -6.10 -9.53
C ALA A 25 -13.17 -6.69 -10.83
N LEU A 26 -12.02 -7.39 -10.76
CA LEU A 26 -11.49 -8.14 -11.90
C LEU A 26 -12.42 -9.25 -12.38
N ALA A 27 -12.92 -10.07 -11.46
CA ALA A 27 -13.84 -11.16 -11.80
C ALA A 27 -15.13 -10.61 -12.45
N ASN A 28 -15.75 -9.61 -11.83
CA ASN A 28 -16.96 -8.97 -12.35
C ASN A 28 -16.74 -8.32 -13.73
N GLY A 29 -15.57 -7.68 -13.93
CA GLY A 29 -15.22 -7.08 -15.22
C GLY A 29 -15.06 -8.11 -16.33
N LEU A 30 -14.50 -9.28 -16.02
CA LEU A 30 -14.36 -10.40 -16.97
C LEU A 30 -15.72 -11.01 -17.32
N GLU A 31 -16.59 -11.18 -16.34
CA GLU A 31 -17.97 -11.65 -16.55
C GLU A 31 -18.74 -10.70 -17.46
N LEU A 32 -18.67 -9.38 -17.19
CA LEU A 32 -19.32 -8.37 -18.02
C LEU A 32 -18.76 -8.36 -19.45
N LEU A 33 -17.44 -8.51 -19.61
CA LEU A 33 -16.79 -8.52 -20.93
C LEU A 33 -17.14 -9.76 -21.78
N ALA A 34 -17.56 -10.86 -21.15
CA ALA A 34 -17.88 -12.11 -21.86
C ALA A 34 -19.12 -11.96 -22.76
N ASP A 35 -20.17 -11.29 -22.25
CA ASP A 35 -21.45 -11.14 -22.94
C ASP A 35 -21.64 -9.77 -23.61
N GLU A 36 -20.72 -8.82 -23.36
CA GLU A 36 -20.82 -7.46 -23.92
C GLU A 36 -20.36 -7.39 -25.39
N GLN A 37 -21.20 -6.80 -26.23
CA GLN A 37 -20.97 -6.67 -27.68
C GLN A 37 -20.75 -5.21 -28.11
N ASP A 38 -21.15 -4.24 -27.28
CA ASP A 38 -20.92 -2.83 -27.56
C ASP A 38 -19.43 -2.47 -27.40
N ALA A 39 -18.83 -1.92 -28.45
CA ALA A 39 -17.39 -1.65 -28.48
C ALA A 39 -16.95 -0.60 -27.44
N GLU A 40 -17.78 0.40 -27.15
CA GLU A 40 -17.47 1.42 -26.16
C GLU A 40 -17.52 0.84 -24.75
N MET A 41 -18.55 0.05 -24.44
CA MET A 41 -18.70 -0.60 -23.15
C MET A 41 -17.58 -1.61 -22.89
N ARG A 42 -17.17 -2.39 -23.91
CA ARG A 42 -16.01 -3.28 -23.81
C ARG A 42 -14.72 -2.52 -23.49
N ALA A 43 -14.50 -1.35 -24.09
CA ALA A 43 -13.33 -0.52 -23.81
C ALA A 43 -13.32 -0.06 -22.34
N ARG A 44 -14.47 0.41 -21.82
CA ARG A 44 -14.61 0.79 -20.40
C ARG A 44 -14.39 -0.39 -19.45
N CYS A 45 -14.86 -1.59 -19.80
CA CYS A 45 -14.58 -2.80 -19.03
C CYS A 45 -13.08 -3.11 -18.98
N MET A 46 -12.37 -2.98 -20.10
CA MET A 46 -10.91 -3.15 -20.12
C MET A 46 -10.20 -2.12 -19.24
N GLU A 47 -10.60 -0.85 -19.27
CA GLU A 47 -10.06 0.18 -18.37
C GLU A 47 -10.27 -0.18 -16.89
N LEU A 48 -11.46 -0.66 -16.52
CA LEU A 48 -11.77 -1.12 -15.16
C LEU A 48 -10.92 -2.32 -14.74
N LEU A 49 -10.71 -3.28 -15.65
CA LEU A 49 -9.84 -4.44 -15.40
C LEU A 49 -8.39 -4.01 -15.18
N GLU A 50 -7.87 -3.13 -16.02
CA GLU A 50 -6.50 -2.59 -15.89
C GLU A 50 -6.32 -1.84 -14.57
N GLN A 51 -7.27 -0.97 -14.21
CA GLN A 51 -7.25 -0.25 -12.93
C GLN A 51 -7.27 -1.23 -11.75
N SER A 52 -8.14 -2.24 -11.78
CA SER A 52 -8.27 -3.23 -10.70
C SER A 52 -7.03 -4.12 -10.56
N ALA A 53 -6.41 -4.50 -11.68
CA ALA A 53 -5.14 -5.23 -11.71
C ALA A 53 -3.99 -4.41 -11.12
N ARG A 54 -3.94 -3.11 -11.47
CA ARG A 54 -2.95 -2.19 -10.92
C ARG A 54 -3.12 -2.01 -9.41
N ILE A 55 -4.33 -1.71 -8.93
CA ILE A 55 -4.62 -1.58 -7.49
C ILE A 55 -4.25 -2.85 -6.73
N SER A 56 -4.60 -4.02 -7.27
CA SER A 56 -4.24 -5.32 -6.68
C SER A 56 -2.72 -5.48 -6.55
N THR A 57 -1.99 -5.15 -7.62
CA THR A 57 -0.53 -5.24 -7.65
C THR A 57 0.13 -4.29 -6.67
N ASP A 58 -0.34 -3.04 -6.61
CA ASP A 58 0.20 -2.01 -5.73
C ASP A 58 -0.02 -2.36 -4.25
N LYS A 59 -1.22 -2.87 -3.89
CA LYS A 59 -1.48 -3.43 -2.55
C LYS A 59 -0.57 -4.61 -2.21
N LEU A 60 -0.38 -5.56 -3.13
CA LEU A 60 0.50 -6.71 -2.89
C LEU A 60 1.95 -6.30 -2.70
N LYS A 61 2.46 -5.35 -3.48
CA LYS A 61 3.81 -4.79 -3.30
C LYS A 61 3.96 -4.14 -1.92
N PHE A 62 2.99 -3.34 -1.51
CA PHE A 62 2.94 -2.74 -0.18
C PHE A 62 2.93 -3.82 0.91
N PHE A 63 2.03 -4.81 0.84
CA PHE A 63 1.94 -5.90 1.83
C PHE A 63 3.21 -6.71 1.93
N ARG A 64 3.86 -6.99 0.79
CA ARG A 64 5.13 -7.72 0.75
C ARG A 64 6.23 -7.00 1.53
N LEU A 65 6.28 -5.67 1.48
CA LEU A 65 7.29 -4.88 2.19
C LEU A 65 6.87 -4.59 3.65
N ALA A 66 5.62 -4.18 3.89
CA ALA A 66 5.11 -3.79 5.20
C ALA A 66 4.91 -4.97 6.17
N PHE A 67 4.48 -6.13 5.66
CA PHE A 67 4.12 -7.28 6.49
C PHE A 67 5.02 -8.50 6.24
N GLY A 68 5.54 -8.65 5.01
CA GLY A 68 6.27 -9.83 4.58
C GLY A 68 7.49 -10.20 5.44
N ALA A 69 7.76 -11.50 5.47
CA ALA A 69 8.89 -12.11 6.13
C ALA A 69 10.09 -12.17 5.16
N ALA A 70 10.71 -11.02 4.94
CA ALA A 70 12.15 -10.86 4.72
C ALA A 70 12.89 -11.53 3.54
N GLY A 71 12.35 -12.50 2.81
CA GLY A 71 13.14 -13.32 1.87
C GLY A 71 13.68 -12.59 0.63
N GLY A 72 13.14 -11.42 0.28
CA GLY A 72 13.52 -10.67 -0.91
C GLY A 72 14.19 -9.32 -0.65
N PHE A 73 14.42 -8.95 0.62
CA PHE A 73 14.89 -7.61 0.97
C PHE A 73 16.01 -7.68 2.03
N GLY A 74 17.09 -6.95 1.78
CA GLY A 74 18.24 -6.85 2.69
C GLY A 74 17.92 -6.19 4.03
N GLU A 75 18.93 -6.07 4.90
CA GLU A 75 18.79 -5.49 6.25
C GLU A 75 18.51 -3.98 6.23
N ALA A 76 18.96 -3.28 5.19
CA ALA A 76 18.64 -1.89 4.91
C ALA A 76 17.82 -1.79 3.62
N ILE A 77 16.73 -1.03 3.66
CA ILE A 77 15.83 -0.83 2.52
C ILE A 77 16.00 0.61 2.02
N PRO A 78 16.18 0.81 0.70
CA PRO A 78 16.16 2.15 0.11
C PRO A 78 14.86 2.88 0.43
N ILE A 79 14.95 4.19 0.72
CA ILE A 79 13.74 5.01 0.93
C ILE A 79 12.85 5.02 -0.31
N ASP A 80 13.43 4.97 -1.51
CA ASP A 80 12.67 4.99 -2.76
C ASP A 80 11.73 3.78 -2.92
N GLU A 81 12.07 2.62 -2.35
CA GLU A 81 11.17 1.46 -2.30
C GLU A 81 9.95 1.75 -1.42
N ALA A 82 10.17 2.39 -0.26
CA ALA A 82 9.07 2.80 0.62
C ALA A 82 8.21 3.90 -0.01
N LYS A 83 8.83 4.88 -0.68
CA LYS A 83 8.14 5.92 -1.45
C LYS A 83 7.25 5.32 -2.52
N SER A 84 7.80 4.43 -3.34
CA SER A 84 7.09 3.80 -4.44
C SER A 84 5.82 3.08 -3.99
N VAL A 85 5.86 2.34 -2.88
CA VAL A 85 4.68 1.59 -2.41
C VAL A 85 3.64 2.49 -1.73
N ILE A 86 4.07 3.57 -1.05
CA ILE A 86 3.15 4.54 -0.42
C ILE A 86 2.48 5.42 -1.47
N ASP A 87 3.24 5.93 -2.43
CA ASP A 87 2.72 6.76 -3.52
C ASP A 87 1.74 5.94 -4.38
N ALA A 88 2.05 4.67 -4.64
CA ALA A 88 1.14 3.77 -5.34
C ALA A 88 -0.16 3.51 -4.56
N LEU A 89 -0.08 3.36 -3.23
CA LEU A 89 -1.25 3.17 -2.37
C LEU A 89 -2.16 4.41 -2.35
N ALA A 90 -1.57 5.61 -2.40
CA ALA A 90 -2.31 6.88 -2.44
C ALA A 90 -2.82 7.27 -3.84
N ALA A 91 -2.34 6.62 -4.91
CA ALA A 91 -2.61 7.01 -6.30
C ALA A 91 -4.11 7.08 -6.66
N ASP A 92 -4.96 6.27 -6.00
CA ASP A 92 -6.40 6.25 -6.23
C ASP A 92 -7.12 7.44 -5.56
N ASN A 93 -6.53 8.03 -4.51
CA ASN A 93 -7.07 9.20 -3.82
C ASN A 93 -6.36 10.49 -4.27
N LYS A 94 -6.76 11.01 -5.44
CA LYS A 94 -6.21 12.24 -6.04
C LYS A 94 -6.28 13.51 -5.17
N ARG A 95 -6.99 13.46 -4.03
CA ARG A 95 -7.09 14.57 -3.08
C ARG A 95 -6.03 14.51 -1.98
N VAL A 96 -5.18 13.48 -1.98
CA VAL A 96 -4.06 13.34 -1.04
C VAL A 96 -2.77 13.76 -1.73
N THR A 97 -2.00 14.61 -1.06
CA THR A 97 -0.62 14.94 -1.43
C THR A 97 0.32 14.30 -0.42
N ILE A 98 1.42 13.70 -0.86
CA ILE A 98 2.43 13.11 0.03
C ILE A 98 3.70 13.93 -0.04
N ASN A 99 4.18 14.35 1.13
CA ASN A 99 5.45 15.05 1.30
C ASN A 99 6.44 14.15 2.04
N TRP A 100 7.69 14.16 1.58
CA TRP A 100 8.76 13.34 2.13
C TRP A 100 9.87 14.22 2.70
N ALA A 101 10.15 14.05 4.00
CA ALA A 101 11.21 14.72 4.74
C ALA A 101 12.16 13.67 5.34
N ILE A 102 12.89 12.96 4.47
CA ILE A 102 13.85 11.92 4.84
C ILE A 102 15.12 12.16 4.04
N ALA A 103 16.25 12.41 4.72
CA ALA A 103 17.53 12.68 4.08
C ALA A 103 18.33 11.40 3.81
N GLU A 104 18.09 10.37 4.60
CA GLU A 104 18.78 9.09 4.55
C GLU A 104 18.43 8.33 3.26
N PRO A 105 19.41 7.74 2.57
CA PRO A 105 19.14 6.96 1.35
C PRO A 105 18.47 5.61 1.67
N SER A 106 18.65 5.10 2.89
CA SER A 106 18.07 3.84 3.35
C SER A 106 17.89 3.82 4.87
N LEU A 107 16.91 3.04 5.32
CA LEU A 107 16.65 2.78 6.73
C LEU A 107 16.71 1.28 7.03
N PRO A 108 16.98 0.89 8.29
CA PRO A 108 16.86 -0.50 8.71
C PRO A 108 15.45 -1.01 8.42
N LYS A 109 15.36 -2.26 7.99
CA LYS A 109 14.10 -2.92 7.63
C LYS A 109 13.00 -2.82 8.70
N PRO A 110 13.27 -2.99 10.02
CA PRO A 110 12.25 -2.76 11.04
C PRO A 110 11.66 -1.34 11.01
N ALA A 111 12.51 -0.32 10.82
CA ALA A 111 12.07 1.07 10.73
C ALA A 111 11.19 1.31 9.50
N ILE A 112 11.52 0.71 8.36
CA ILE A 112 10.71 0.79 7.14
C ILE A 112 9.34 0.15 7.35
N LYS A 113 9.27 -1.02 7.98
CA LYS A 113 7.98 -1.67 8.29
C LYS A 113 7.12 -0.78 9.19
N VAL A 114 7.70 -0.14 10.21
CA VAL A 114 6.99 0.83 11.06
C VAL A 114 6.51 2.03 10.26
N LEU A 115 7.39 2.64 9.46
CA LEU A 115 7.06 3.78 8.60
C LEU A 115 5.89 3.48 7.68
N LEU A 116 5.90 2.34 7.00
CA LEU A 116 4.84 1.95 6.08
C LEU A 116 3.49 1.79 6.78
N ASN A 117 3.48 1.18 7.97
CA ASN A 117 2.26 1.01 8.76
C ASN A 117 1.73 2.36 9.28
N LEU A 118 2.60 3.24 9.77
CA LEU A 118 2.22 4.58 10.21
C LEU A 118 1.65 5.41 9.04
N ALA A 119 2.31 5.36 7.88
CA ALA A 119 1.83 6.04 6.68
C ALA A 119 0.49 5.48 6.20
N GLN A 120 0.27 4.16 6.24
CA GLN A 120 -1.04 3.58 5.92
C GLN A 120 -2.14 4.06 6.88
N ILE A 121 -1.88 4.08 8.19
CA ILE A 121 -2.84 4.58 9.18
C ILE A 121 -3.15 6.07 8.93
N ALA A 122 -2.13 6.86 8.62
CA ALA A 122 -2.28 8.27 8.31
C ALA A 122 -3.08 8.49 7.02
N LEU A 123 -2.81 7.72 5.94
CA LEU A 123 -3.60 7.73 4.71
C LEU A 123 -5.08 7.39 4.97
N ASP A 124 -5.35 6.35 5.76
CA ASP A 124 -6.71 5.91 6.10
C ASP A 124 -7.48 7.01 6.88
N SER A 125 -6.77 7.93 7.55
CA SER A 125 -7.38 9.07 8.25
C SER A 125 -7.75 10.24 7.33
N LEU A 126 -7.19 10.33 6.11
CA LEU A 126 -7.41 11.40 5.13
C LEU A 126 -8.65 11.17 4.24
N VAL A 127 -9.79 10.87 4.87
CA VAL A 127 -11.06 10.51 4.17
C VAL A 127 -11.53 11.59 3.18
N ARG A 128 -11.23 12.86 3.48
CA ARG A 128 -11.60 14.02 2.64
C ARG A 128 -10.47 14.54 1.75
N GLY A 129 -9.34 13.83 1.69
CA GLY A 129 -8.10 14.35 1.15
C GLY A 129 -7.32 15.14 2.20
N GLY A 130 -6.20 15.73 1.79
CA GLY A 130 -5.28 16.45 2.68
C GLY A 130 -3.83 16.19 2.31
N THR A 131 -2.94 16.38 3.28
CA THR A 131 -1.50 16.20 3.10
C THR A 131 -0.99 15.17 4.08
N LEU A 132 -0.25 14.17 3.58
CA LEU A 132 0.51 13.25 4.39
C LEU A 132 1.98 13.66 4.38
N ASP A 133 2.50 14.15 5.50
CA ASP A 133 3.92 14.41 5.69
C ASP A 133 4.59 13.21 6.36
N ILE A 134 5.60 12.63 5.70
CA ILE A 134 6.37 11.50 6.21
C ILE A 134 7.80 11.95 6.44
N GLY A 135 8.30 11.75 7.66
CA GLY A 135 9.67 12.08 8.03
C GLY A 135 10.33 10.95 8.81
N ALA A 136 11.66 10.89 8.72
CA ALA A 136 12.47 9.98 9.50
C ALA A 136 13.90 10.53 9.65
N GLU A 137 14.48 10.35 10.83
CA GLU A 137 15.86 10.75 11.13
C GLU A 137 16.56 9.67 11.96
N ARG A 138 17.87 9.48 11.78
CA ARG A 138 18.70 8.68 12.70
C ARG A 138 19.29 9.56 13.80
N ARG A 139 18.99 9.21 15.06
CA ARG A 139 19.52 9.90 16.25
C ARG A 139 19.94 8.88 17.31
N ASP A 140 21.16 8.98 17.81
CA ASP A 140 21.68 8.18 18.93
C ASP A 140 21.47 6.65 18.79
N GLY A 141 21.59 6.13 17.55
CA GLY A 141 21.39 4.71 17.25
C GLY A 141 19.93 4.27 17.10
N ALA A 142 18.97 5.18 17.29
CA ALA A 142 17.55 5.00 17.00
C ALA A 142 17.16 5.61 15.66
N VAL A 143 16.01 5.17 15.13
CA VAL A 143 15.34 5.80 13.99
C VAL A 143 14.05 6.41 14.51
N GLU A 144 13.95 7.72 14.45
CA GLU A 144 12.73 8.46 14.76
C GLU A 144 11.90 8.56 13.47
N ILE A 145 10.59 8.29 13.56
CA ILE A 145 9.69 8.26 12.41
C ILE A 145 8.45 9.07 12.75
N VAL A 146 8.02 9.92 11.82
CA VAL A 146 6.79 10.69 11.91
C VAL A 146 5.94 10.50 10.65
N ALA A 147 4.64 10.30 10.84
CA ALA A 147 3.65 10.40 9.79
C ALA A 147 2.54 11.34 10.29
N ARG A 148 2.33 12.46 9.59
CA ARG A 148 1.34 13.48 9.94
C ARG A 148 0.33 13.59 8.81
N ALA A 149 -0.95 13.41 9.15
CA ALA A 149 -2.11 13.59 8.27
C ALA A 149 -2.95 14.78 8.74
#